data_AF-A0AAN6W1J8-F1
#
_entry.id   AF-A0AAN6W1J8-F1
#
_cell.length_a   1.000
_cell.length_b   1.000
_cell.length_c   1.000
_cell.angle_alpha   90.00
_cell.angle_beta   90.00
_cell.angle_gamma   90.00
#
_symmetry.space_group_name_H-M   'P 1'
#
loop_
_entity.id
_entity.type
_entity.pdbx_description
1 polymer ?
#
loop_
_entity_poly.entity_id
_entity_poly.type
_entity_poly.pdbx_seq_one_letter_code
_entity_poly.pdbx_strand_id
1 'polypeptide(L)'
;MDQAEPQSHLLDYAQNSLVAKRTAFEEPGAALASKRAKLSHDKSVWPPSTALKPAVLEERNGKIEFRAVNNDGAQESLIIFTGLKCLFQKQLPEMPKDYIACLVYDRTHISIAIIKMPLEVIGGIAFREF
;
A
#
# COMPACT_ATOMS: atom_id res chain seq x y z
N MET A 1 -10.68 -20.07 47.39
CA MET A 1 -11.62 -18.96 47.26
C MET A 1 -10.76 -17.72 47.34
N ASP A 2 -10.37 -17.04 46.26
CA ASP A 2 -10.99 -16.88 44.95
C ASP A 2 -9.93 -16.77 43.85
N GLN A 3 -10.29 -17.23 42.65
CA GLN A 3 -9.58 -16.93 41.42
C GLN A 3 -10.12 -15.62 40.83
N ALA A 4 -9.26 -14.77 40.26
CA ALA A 4 -9.59 -13.91 39.12
C ALA A 4 -8.35 -13.16 38.61
N GLU A 5 -7.90 -13.53 37.41
CA GLU A 5 -7.20 -12.75 36.37
C GLU A 5 -7.62 -13.43 35.04
N PRO A 6 -7.61 -12.81 33.85
CA PRO A 6 -7.18 -11.46 33.48
C PRO A 6 -8.21 -10.70 32.58
N GLN A 7 -8.15 -9.36 32.52
CA GLN A 7 -8.92 -8.58 31.53
C GLN A 7 -8.03 -8.15 30.35
N SER A 8 -8.33 -8.74 29.20
CA SER A 8 -7.85 -8.36 27.86
C SER A 8 -8.57 -7.11 27.36
N HIS A 9 -7.85 -6.07 26.92
CA HIS A 9 -8.42 -4.95 26.17
C HIS A 9 -7.70 -4.84 24.81
N LEU A 10 -8.18 -5.63 23.86
CA LEU A 10 -7.94 -5.47 22.43
C LEU A 10 -9.31 -5.33 21.76
N LEU A 11 -9.35 -4.51 20.71
CA LEU A 11 -10.46 -4.27 19.76
C LEU A 11 -11.35 -3.07 20.07
N ASP A 12 -10.90 -1.90 19.62
CA ASP A 12 -11.78 -0.81 19.19
C ASP A 12 -11.19 -0.21 17.93
N TYR A 13 -11.62 -0.67 16.75
CA TYR A 13 -11.69 0.11 15.51
C TYR A 13 -12.42 -0.73 14.45
N ALA A 14 -13.67 -1.04 14.74
CA ALA A 14 -14.61 -1.53 13.75
C ALA A 14 -15.95 -0.85 14.01
N GLN A 15 -16.27 0.19 13.24
CA GLN A 15 -17.58 0.38 12.59
C GLN A 15 -17.73 1.75 11.94
N ASN A 16 -18.27 1.70 10.72
CA ASN A 16 -18.95 2.73 9.90
C ASN A 16 -18.20 3.05 8.61
N SER A 17 -18.81 3.06 7.42
CA SER A 17 -20.21 2.85 7.03
C SER A 17 -20.22 2.60 5.50
N LEU A 18 -21.12 1.72 5.07
CA LEU A 18 -21.46 1.47 3.67
C LEU A 18 -22.11 2.71 3.04
N VAL A 19 -21.81 2.95 1.74
CA VAL A 19 -22.72 3.33 0.63
C VAL A 19 -22.00 4.26 -0.36
N ALA A 20 -21.65 3.72 -1.53
CA ALA A 20 -21.86 4.37 -2.84
C ALA A 20 -21.40 3.42 -3.97
N LYS A 21 -22.34 2.63 -4.48
CA LYS A 21 -22.26 2.03 -5.82
C LYS A 21 -22.63 3.13 -6.84
N ARG A 22 -21.78 3.41 -7.83
CA ARG A 22 -22.14 4.08 -9.09
C ARG A 22 -21.24 3.53 -10.21
N THR A 23 -21.71 2.53 -10.95
CA THR A 23 -22.47 2.57 -12.23
C THR A 23 -21.58 2.76 -13.45
N ALA A 24 -21.66 1.74 -14.31
CA ALA A 24 -21.01 1.60 -15.60
C ALA A 24 -21.42 2.69 -16.59
N PHE A 25 -20.53 2.96 -17.54
CA PHE A 25 -20.73 3.81 -18.70
C PHE A 25 -21.43 2.98 -19.79
N GLU A 26 -22.64 3.38 -20.19
CA GLU A 26 -23.44 2.75 -21.24
C GLU A 26 -23.14 3.37 -22.62
N GLU A 27 -23.05 2.51 -23.64
CA GLU A 27 -22.91 2.81 -25.08
C GLU A 27 -24.28 3.06 -25.74
N PRO A 28 -24.37 3.83 -26.86
CA PRO A 28 -25.50 3.74 -27.76
C PRO A 28 -25.14 3.30 -29.19
N GLY A 29 -25.77 2.21 -29.65
CA GLY A 29 -26.63 2.25 -30.85
C GLY A 29 -26.13 1.73 -32.22
N ALA A 30 -26.64 0.55 -32.57
CA ALA A 30 -27.25 0.16 -33.87
C ALA A 30 -26.42 -0.15 -35.16
N ALA A 31 -26.29 -1.47 -35.42
CA ALA A 31 -26.62 -2.26 -36.63
C ALA A 31 -26.05 -1.93 -38.04
N LEU A 32 -25.35 -2.92 -38.67
CA LEU A 32 -25.73 -3.54 -39.97
C LEU A 32 -24.82 -4.73 -40.41
N ALA A 33 -25.49 -5.79 -40.88
CA ALA A 33 -25.16 -6.70 -42.00
C ALA A 33 -24.05 -7.80 -41.93
N SER A 34 -24.50 -9.02 -41.64
CA SER A 34 -24.35 -10.28 -42.43
C SER A 34 -23.00 -10.82 -42.97
N LYS A 35 -22.64 -11.99 -42.40
CA LYS A 35 -22.14 -13.25 -43.02
C LYS A 35 -20.66 -13.38 -43.44
N ARG A 36 -19.86 -14.16 -42.67
CA ARG A 36 -19.01 -15.25 -43.20
C ARG A 36 -18.68 -16.32 -42.14
N ALA A 37 -18.44 -17.53 -42.63
CA ALA A 37 -18.61 -18.84 -41.98
C ALA A 37 -17.55 -19.27 -40.93
N LYS A 38 -17.97 -20.28 -40.16
CA LYS A 38 -17.34 -21.02 -39.06
C LYS A 38 -15.88 -21.47 -39.29
N LEU A 39 -15.04 -21.33 -38.26
CA LEU A 39 -14.09 -22.37 -37.85
C LEU A 39 -13.91 -22.37 -36.32
N SER A 40 -14.06 -23.55 -35.75
CA SER A 40 -13.98 -23.92 -34.34
C SER A 40 -12.54 -23.97 -33.82
N HIS A 41 -12.27 -23.36 -32.67
CA HIS A 41 -11.72 -24.11 -31.52
C HIS A 41 -11.88 -23.32 -30.23
N ASP A 42 -12.52 -23.99 -29.28
CA ASP A 42 -12.71 -23.61 -27.88
C ASP A 42 -11.35 -23.37 -27.19
N LYS A 43 -11.16 -22.14 -26.71
CA LYS A 43 -10.40 -21.86 -25.50
C LYS A 43 -11.15 -20.77 -24.76
N SER A 44 -12.01 -21.18 -23.83
CA SER A 44 -12.37 -20.32 -22.70
C SER A 44 -11.08 -19.94 -21.95
N VAL A 45 -10.45 -18.84 -22.37
CA VAL A 45 -9.43 -18.18 -21.56
C VAL A 45 -10.20 -17.48 -20.45
N TRP A 46 -10.51 -18.23 -19.39
CA TRP A 46 -10.70 -17.61 -18.10
C TRP A 46 -9.42 -16.83 -17.79
N PRO A 47 -9.49 -15.55 -17.36
CA PRO A 47 -8.31 -14.88 -16.86
C PRO A 47 -7.70 -15.78 -15.78
N PRO A 48 -6.37 -16.01 -15.79
CA PRO A 48 -5.74 -16.82 -14.76
C PRO A 48 -6.20 -16.28 -13.42
N SER A 49 -6.69 -17.19 -12.58
CA SER A 49 -7.14 -16.88 -11.22
C SER A 49 -6.14 -15.91 -10.61
N THR A 50 -6.64 -14.75 -10.17
CA THR A 50 -5.84 -13.60 -9.74
C THR A 50 -4.89 -14.00 -8.61
N ALA A 51 -3.70 -14.47 -8.97
CA ALA A 51 -2.66 -14.77 -8.01
C ALA A 51 -2.31 -13.48 -7.27
N LEU A 52 -2.28 -13.57 -5.94
CA LEU A 52 -1.92 -12.43 -5.11
C LEU A 52 -0.50 -11.98 -5.45
N LYS A 53 -0.29 -10.66 -5.48
CA LYS A 53 1.04 -10.09 -5.69
C LYS A 53 1.99 -10.54 -4.56
N PRO A 54 3.28 -10.77 -4.82
CA PRO A 54 4.23 -11.23 -3.81
C PRO A 54 4.25 -10.37 -2.54
N ALA A 55 4.20 -9.04 -2.66
CA ALA A 55 4.15 -8.13 -1.51
C ALA A 55 2.96 -8.40 -0.58
N VAL A 56 1.79 -8.75 -1.14
CA VAL A 56 0.59 -9.07 -0.34
C VAL A 56 0.78 -10.39 0.42
N LEU A 57 1.48 -11.35 -0.18
CA LEU A 57 1.82 -12.62 0.50
C LEU A 57 2.85 -12.39 1.62
N GLU A 58 3.83 -11.50 1.39
CA GLU A 58 4.85 -11.17 2.40
C GLU A 58 4.27 -10.41 3.59
N GLU A 59 3.35 -9.47 3.36
CA GLU A 59 2.64 -8.75 4.41
C GLU A 59 1.81 -9.72 5.27
N ARG A 60 1.02 -10.60 4.63
CA ARG A 60 0.21 -11.61 5.34
C ARG A 60 1.04 -12.58 6.17
N ASN A 61 2.27 -12.84 5.74
CA ASN A 61 3.22 -13.69 6.44
C ASN A 61 4.03 -12.92 7.51
N GLY A 62 3.79 -11.62 7.71
CA GLY A 62 4.52 -10.78 8.65
C GLY A 62 5.98 -10.52 8.29
N LYS A 63 6.37 -10.75 7.04
CA LYS A 63 7.74 -10.49 6.56
C LYS A 63 7.96 -9.00 6.29
N ILE A 64 6.91 -8.31 5.85
CA ILE A 64 6.89 -6.86 5.65
C ILE A 64 5.75 -6.22 6.44
N GLU A 65 5.94 -4.99 6.86
CA GLU A 65 4.98 -4.15 7.58
C GLU A 65 4.89 -2.78 6.87
N PHE A 66 3.70 -2.21 6.84
CA PHE A 66 3.47 -0.82 6.42
C PHE A 66 3.30 0.03 7.66
N ARG A 67 4.20 1.00 7.85
CA ARG A 67 4.18 1.88 9.02
C ARG A 67 4.07 3.33 8.61
N ALA A 68 3.07 4.03 9.15
CA ALA A 68 3.02 5.48 9.12
C ALA A 68 3.93 6.02 10.23
N VAL A 69 4.89 6.85 9.87
CA VAL A 69 5.93 7.38 10.74
C VAL A 69 5.96 8.90 10.61
N ASN A 70 6.01 9.57 11.76
CA ASN A 70 6.24 11.01 11.86
C ASN A 70 7.57 11.24 12.60
N ASN A 71 8.22 12.40 12.38
CA ASN A 71 9.45 12.75 13.08
C ASN A 71 9.16 13.21 14.52
N ASP A 72 9.04 12.23 15.41
CA ASP A 72 8.89 12.37 16.86
C ASP A 72 10.22 12.44 17.62
N GLY A 73 11.35 12.31 16.91
CA GLY A 73 12.70 12.26 17.49
C GLY A 73 13.06 10.92 18.14
N ALA A 74 12.20 9.89 18.04
CA ALA A 74 12.53 8.56 18.51
C ALA A 74 13.62 7.91 17.64
N GLN A 75 14.43 7.04 18.25
CA GLN A 75 15.53 6.37 17.54
C GLN A 75 15.02 5.50 16.38
N GLU A 76 13.92 4.77 16.59
CA GLU A 76 13.34 3.91 15.56
C GLU A 76 12.84 4.72 14.35
N SER A 77 12.11 5.80 14.60
CA SER A 77 11.65 6.74 13.57
C SER A 77 12.85 7.29 12.78
N LEU A 78 13.92 7.69 13.46
CA LEU A 78 15.12 8.22 12.82
C LEU A 78 15.83 7.18 11.92
N ILE A 79 15.88 5.92 12.34
CA ILE A 79 16.41 4.82 11.51
C ILE A 79 15.58 4.69 10.25
N ILE A 80 14.24 4.71 10.38
CA ILE A 80 13.33 4.59 9.24
C ILE A 80 13.52 5.76 8.26
N PHE A 81 13.53 7.01 8.76
CA PHE A 81 13.76 8.19 7.94
C PHE A 81 15.12 8.19 7.26
N THR A 82 16.16 7.69 7.93
CA THR A 82 17.49 7.56 7.33
C THR A 82 17.49 6.55 6.18
N GLY A 83 16.78 5.43 6.35
CA GLY A 83 16.56 4.46 5.27
C GLY A 83 15.82 5.08 4.08
N LEU A 84 14.70 5.76 4.33
CA LEU A 84 13.91 6.46 3.30
C LEU A 84 14.72 7.53 2.57
N LYS A 85 15.47 8.37 3.30
CA LYS A 85 16.36 9.38 2.72
C LYS A 85 17.36 8.74 1.76
N CYS A 86 18.00 7.63 2.18
CA CYS A 86 18.96 6.93 1.34
C CYS A 86 18.31 6.31 0.09
N LEU A 87 17.09 5.77 0.22
CA LEU A 87 16.34 5.22 -0.90
C LEU A 87 15.96 6.31 -1.91
N PHE A 88 15.39 7.42 -1.45
CA PHE A 88 15.03 8.53 -2.32
C PHE A 88 16.24 9.16 -2.99
N GLN A 89 17.37 9.32 -2.29
CA GLN A 89 18.60 9.80 -2.91
C GLN A 89 19.13 8.88 -4.02
N LYS A 90 18.95 7.56 -3.88
CA LYS A 90 19.32 6.60 -4.92
C LYS A 90 18.33 6.58 -6.09
N GLN A 91 17.04 6.71 -5.80
CA GLN A 91 15.97 6.60 -6.81
C GLN A 91 15.65 7.92 -7.52
N LEU A 92 15.99 9.06 -6.92
CA LEU A 92 15.72 10.41 -7.42
C LEU A 92 17.05 11.18 -7.59
N PRO A 93 17.87 10.83 -8.59
CA PRO A 93 19.21 11.44 -8.76
C PRO A 93 19.17 12.94 -9.07
N GLU A 94 18.10 13.39 -9.73
CA GLU A 94 17.88 14.82 -10.07
C GLU A 94 17.43 15.65 -8.87
N MET A 95 16.99 15.01 -7.78
CA MET A 95 16.53 15.70 -6.57
C MET A 95 17.72 15.97 -5.64
N PRO A 96 17.99 17.24 -5.26
CA PRO A 96 19.11 17.57 -4.38
C PRO A 96 19.03 16.84 -3.04
N LYS A 97 20.17 16.34 -2.57
CA LYS A 97 20.26 15.55 -1.34
C LYS A 97 19.76 16.31 -0.12
N ASP A 98 20.07 17.60 -0.04
CA ASP A 98 19.65 18.47 1.06
C ASP A 98 18.15 18.75 0.99
N TYR A 99 17.59 18.90 -0.21
CA TYR A 99 16.15 19.05 -0.37
C TYR A 99 15.39 17.79 0.07
N ILE A 100 15.86 16.60 -0.33
CA ILE A 100 15.28 15.33 0.14
C ILE A 100 15.37 15.25 1.67
N ALA A 101 16.53 15.56 2.26
CA ALA A 101 16.70 15.53 3.71
C ALA A 101 15.74 16.49 4.41
N CYS A 102 15.61 17.71 3.89
CA CYS A 102 14.68 18.70 4.42
C CYS A 102 13.24 18.20 4.39
N LEU A 103 12.79 17.54 3.31
CA LEU A 103 11.42 17.00 3.24
C LEU A 103 11.21 15.77 4.14
N VAL A 104 12.14 14.82 4.13
CA VAL A 104 11.99 13.54 4.85
C VAL A 104 12.05 13.73 6.37
N TYR A 105 12.86 14.67 6.85
CA TYR A 105 12.97 14.96 8.29
C TYR A 105 12.07 16.09 8.77
N ASP A 106 11.26 16.71 7.91
CA ASP A 106 10.30 17.73 8.33
C ASP A 106 9.19 17.09 9.19
N ARG A 107 8.89 17.72 10.33
CA ARG A 107 7.83 17.28 11.25
C ARG A 107 6.41 17.50 10.70
N THR A 108 6.27 18.31 9.66
CA THR A 108 5.00 18.53 8.95
C THR A 108 4.74 17.48 7.87
N HIS A 109 5.74 16.67 7.54
CA HIS A 109 5.62 15.59 6.56
C HIS A 109 5.39 14.26 7.28
N ILE A 110 4.50 13.45 6.72
CA ILE A 110 4.24 12.09 7.18
C ILE A 110 4.86 11.15 6.15
N SER A 111 5.53 10.10 6.63
CA SER A 111 6.07 9.06 5.76
C SER A 111 5.39 7.73 6.02
N ILE A 112 4.96 7.05 4.95
CA ILE A 112 4.57 5.64 5.02
C ILE A 112 5.76 4.82 4.52
N ALA A 113 6.35 4.03 5.40
CA ALA A 113 7.48 3.17 5.11
C ALA A 113 7.03 1.71 4.95
N ILE A 114 7.67 1.02 4.02
CA ILE A 114 7.59 -0.43 3.89
C ILE A 114 8.83 -0.99 4.57
N ILE A 115 8.62 -1.72 5.67
CA ILE A 115 9.68 -2.25 6.52
C ILE A 115 9.68 -3.76 6.40
N LYS A 116 10.83 -4.35 6.11
CA LYS A 116 11.07 -5.78 6.21
C LYS A 116 11.64 -6.08 7.59
N MET A 117 11.09 -7.10 8.26
CA MET A 117 11.47 -7.42 9.64
C MET A 117 12.94 -7.86 9.73
N PRO A 118 13.70 -7.41 10.76
CA PRO A 118 13.21 -6.66 11.93
C PRO A 118 13.09 -5.14 11.75
N LEU A 119 13.92 -4.49 10.92
CA LEU A 119 13.89 -3.03 10.73
C LEU A 119 14.64 -2.58 9.45
N GLU A 120 14.44 -3.29 8.33
CA GLU A 120 15.02 -2.92 7.03
C GLU A 120 14.01 -2.12 6.21
N VAL A 121 14.34 -0.87 5.88
CA VAL A 121 13.47 -0.04 5.03
C VAL A 121 13.71 -0.38 3.57
N ILE A 122 12.67 -0.86 2.87
CA ILE A 122 12.76 -1.27 1.46
C ILE A 122 12.09 -0.26 0.51
N GLY A 123 11.22 0.60 1.03
CA GLY A 123 10.52 1.60 0.23
C GLY A 123 9.67 2.51 1.11
N GLY A 124 9.08 3.53 0.51
CA GLY A 124 8.11 4.37 1.18
C GLY A 124 7.71 5.59 0.37
N ILE A 125 6.77 6.34 0.91
CA ILE A 125 6.31 7.63 0.38
C ILE A 125 6.39 8.66 1.50
N ALA A 126 6.74 9.89 1.16
CA ALA A 126 6.63 11.04 2.04
C ALA A 126 5.61 12.00 1.44
N PHE A 127 4.66 12.48 2.25
CA PHE A 127 3.62 13.41 1.84
C PHE A 127 3.35 14.45 2.91
N ARG A 128 2.71 15.54 2.51
CA ARG A 128 2.29 16.63 3.39
C ARG A 128 0.79 16.83 3.23
N GLU A 129 0.08 16.81 4.35
CA GLU A 129 -1.36 17.14 4.39
C GLU A 129 -1.55 18.67 4.29
N PHE A 130 -2.69 19.12 3.76
CA PHE A 130 -3.00 20.53 3.48
C PHE A 130 -4.15 21.04 4.35
#